data_AF-A0A0F9T7R9-F1
#
_entry.id   AF-A0A0F9T7R9-F1
#
_cell.length_a   1.000
_cell.length_b   1.000
_cell.length_c   1.000
_cell.angle_alpha   90.00
_cell.angle_beta   90.00
_cell.angle_gamma   90.00
#
_symmetry.space_group_name_H-M   'P 1'
#
loop_
_entity.id
_entity.type
_entity.pdbx_description
1 polymer ?
#
loop_
_entity_poly.entity_id
_entity_poly.type
_entity_poly.pdbx_seq_one_letter_code
_entity_poly.pdbx_strand_id
1 'polypeptide(L)'
;MASSPGSSCSSSSSNWPVSYGIKLKKYETTEYVEGRTEGFQLRLEVIEAIGLPPEIFVYQRKPGRLPNGQARDEFSNIASPVDLEEYPTEEPSSESSFFRLKTLDIVFRNIELLRTSFADIRQDICSLIESLCQMQVAAEEIITIDKQCQQTEVCPDEIPIFARVVAFQYDPDVHYDAAAGYGDGSIWTNTITGNIWALRDNENGAAVWELINKSGGTLIAANYEMPANATTANGQLATNTPMAVTPLEDSQVLIDVNGHGESLGNGVKTTSCYFSRDGGATALLIQDIRLGDLLYWNGSIAGYQLEIDDAITFNYIG
;
A
#
# COMPACT_ATOMS: atom_id res chain seq x y z
N MET A 1 33.64 -13.51 6.03
CA MET A 1 33.75 -13.36 4.56
C MET A 1 32.50 -12.66 4.09
N ALA A 2 32.52 -11.33 4.00
CA ALA A 2 31.38 -10.51 3.62
C ALA A 2 31.79 -9.69 2.40
N SER A 3 31.14 -9.95 1.27
CA SER A 3 31.29 -9.23 0.02
C SER A 3 30.52 -7.92 0.09
N SER A 4 31.24 -6.80 0.11
CA SER A 4 30.66 -5.46 -0.01
C SER A 4 30.24 -5.22 -1.48
N PRO A 5 29.00 -4.78 -1.77
CA PRO A 5 28.65 -4.31 -3.09
C PRO A 5 29.27 -2.92 -3.26
N GLY A 6 30.33 -2.83 -4.07
CA GLY A 6 30.76 -1.55 -4.61
C GLY A 6 29.70 -1.08 -5.61
N SER A 7 29.05 0.05 -5.35
CA SER A 7 28.21 0.72 -6.34
C SER A 7 29.12 1.30 -7.42
N SER A 8 29.52 0.47 -8.37
CA SER A 8 30.03 0.94 -9.67
C SER A 8 28.83 1.27 -10.55
N CYS A 9 28.87 2.41 -11.24
CA CYS A 9 27.96 2.69 -12.34
C CYS A 9 28.19 1.65 -13.44
N SER A 10 27.48 0.53 -13.39
CA SER A 10 27.43 -0.45 -14.47
C SER A 10 25.98 -0.62 -14.88
N SER A 11 25.46 0.40 -15.57
CA SER A 11 24.33 0.23 -16.47
C SER A 11 24.85 -0.32 -17.79
N SER A 12 24.21 -1.39 -18.22
CA SER A 12 24.43 -2.10 -19.47
C SER A 12 24.49 -1.13 -20.66
N SER A 13 25.44 -1.36 -21.57
CA SER A 13 25.47 -0.84 -22.94
C SER A 13 25.61 0.67 -23.16
N SER A 14 26.67 1.29 -22.63
CA SER A 14 27.30 2.43 -23.32
C SER A 14 28.73 2.62 -22.85
N ASN A 15 29.66 2.72 -23.79
CA ASN A 15 31.09 2.80 -23.56
C ASN A 15 31.45 4.25 -23.17
N TRP A 16 31.19 4.63 -21.91
CA TRP A 16 31.53 5.96 -21.39
C TRP A 16 33.04 6.05 -21.09
N PRO A 17 33.73 7.14 -21.47
CA PRO A 17 35.19 7.23 -21.37
C PRO A 17 35.72 7.47 -19.95
N VAL A 18 34.87 7.83 -18.98
CA VAL A 18 35.29 8.13 -17.59
C VAL A 18 34.36 7.42 -16.60
N SER A 19 34.93 6.56 -15.76
CA SER A 19 34.23 5.93 -14.65
C SER A 19 34.41 6.77 -13.38
N TYR A 20 33.31 7.03 -12.66
CA TYR A 20 33.35 7.64 -11.33
C TYR A 20 33.25 6.56 -10.26
N GLY A 21 34.03 6.68 -9.19
CA GLY A 21 33.97 5.71 -8.09
C GLY A 21 34.77 6.13 -6.86
N ILE A 22 34.30 5.71 -5.68
CA ILE A 22 34.94 5.99 -4.41
C ILE A 22 35.03 4.71 -3.59
N LYS A 23 36.17 4.45 -2.97
CA LYS A 23 36.32 3.45 -1.92
C LYS A 23 36.58 4.12 -0.59
N LEU A 24 35.80 3.72 0.41
CA LEU A 24 35.90 4.21 1.77
C LEU A 24 36.48 3.14 2.68
N LYS A 25 37.37 3.54 3.57
CA LYS A 25 37.77 2.74 4.73
C LYS A 25 37.01 3.23 5.94
N LYS A 26 36.19 2.35 6.52
CA LYS A 26 35.52 2.56 7.80
C LYS A 26 36.42 2.01 8.91
N TYR A 27 36.74 2.83 9.89
CA TYR A 27 37.42 2.38 11.10
C TYR A 27 36.37 1.94 12.13
N GLU A 28 36.48 0.71 12.63
CA GLU A 28 35.60 0.20 13.69
C GLU A 28 36.10 0.69 15.06
N THR A 29 35.21 1.24 15.87
CA THR A 29 35.53 1.72 17.22
C THR A 29 35.41 0.56 18.19
N THR A 30 36.54 -0.01 18.62
CA THR A 30 36.55 -1.27 19.39
C THR A 30 36.73 -1.16 20.90
N GLU A 31 37.01 -0.01 21.52
CA GLU A 31 37.26 0.00 22.98
C GLU A 31 36.65 1.16 23.77
N TYR A 32 35.99 0.78 24.87
CA TYR A 32 35.69 1.60 26.03
C TYR A 32 37.00 2.15 26.61
N VAL A 33 37.17 3.47 26.59
CA VAL A 33 38.27 4.15 27.29
C VAL A 33 37.69 4.84 28.52
N GLU A 34 37.99 4.30 29.69
CA GLU A 34 37.58 4.85 30.98
C GLU A 34 37.96 6.34 31.08
N GLY A 35 36.97 7.22 31.23
CA GLY A 35 37.17 8.67 31.34
C GLY A 35 37.27 9.46 30.03
N ARG A 36 37.07 8.88 28.85
CA ARG A 36 37.00 9.61 27.57
C ARG A 36 35.73 9.27 26.77
N THR A 37 34.74 10.16 26.85
CA THR A 37 33.53 10.29 26.01
C THR A 37 32.64 9.04 25.85
N GLU A 38 31.44 9.13 26.45
CA GLU A 38 30.30 8.22 26.27
C GLU A 38 29.68 8.34 24.86
N GLY A 39 30.41 7.96 23.81
CA GLY A 39 29.94 8.08 22.44
C GLY A 39 30.57 7.11 21.46
N PHE A 40 29.84 6.82 20.39
CA PHE A 40 30.27 6.00 19.27
C PHE A 40 30.91 6.88 18.20
N GLN A 41 32.21 6.71 17.97
CA GLN A 41 32.93 7.43 16.93
C GLN A 41 32.75 6.74 15.57
N LEU A 42 32.42 7.50 14.53
CA LEU A 42 32.46 7.08 13.13
C LEU A 42 33.62 7.79 12.46
N ARG A 43 34.63 7.02 12.04
CA ARG A 43 35.73 7.53 11.21
C ARG A 43 35.71 6.88 9.84
N LEU A 44 35.61 7.72 8.80
CA LEU A 44 35.70 7.33 7.40
C LEU A 44 36.90 8.01 6.74
N GLU A 45 37.55 7.31 5.83
CA GLU A 45 38.63 7.85 5.00
C GLU A 45 38.42 7.40 3.56
N VAL A 46 38.49 8.35 2.61
CA VAL A 46 38.54 8.02 1.19
C VAL A 46 39.92 7.45 0.87
N ILE A 47 39.95 6.17 0.49
CA ILE A 47 41.19 5.45 0.15
C ILE A 47 41.44 5.38 -1.36
N GLU A 48 40.40 5.54 -2.17
CA GLU A 48 40.49 5.53 -3.62
C GLU A 48 39.36 6.40 -4.18
N ALA A 49 39.67 7.25 -5.15
CA ALA A 49 38.71 8.05 -5.90
C ALA A 49 39.08 7.99 -7.39
N ILE A 50 38.07 7.75 -8.24
CA ILE A 50 38.20 7.66 -9.70
C ILE A 50 37.26 8.70 -10.29
N GLY A 51 37.78 9.59 -11.14
CA GLY A 51 37.00 10.63 -11.81
C GLY A 51 36.69 11.87 -10.95
N LEU A 52 37.01 11.87 -9.65
CA LEU A 52 36.77 13.00 -8.74
C LEU A 52 37.88 13.13 -7.66
N PRO A 53 38.05 14.31 -7.03
CA PRO A 53 38.99 14.46 -5.91
C PRO A 53 38.54 13.67 -4.67
N PRO A 54 39.49 13.16 -3.85
CA PRO A 54 39.16 12.39 -2.65
C PRO A 54 38.59 13.23 -1.50
N GLU A 55 38.77 14.56 -1.52
CA GLU A 55 38.22 15.48 -0.52
C GLU A 55 36.73 15.77 -0.77
N ILE A 56 35.87 14.84 -0.36
CA ILE A 56 34.41 14.92 -0.58
C ILE A 56 33.60 15.34 0.65
N PHE A 57 34.22 15.40 1.83
CA PHE A 57 33.52 15.76 3.07
C PHE A 57 33.61 17.26 3.30
N VAL A 58 32.49 17.97 3.26
CA VAL A 58 32.43 19.42 3.49
C VAL A 58 32.36 19.71 4.97
N TYR A 59 33.25 20.58 5.43
CA TYR A 59 33.32 21.10 6.79
C TYR A 59 33.10 22.60 6.78
N GLN A 60 32.49 23.12 7.84
CA GLN A 60 32.34 24.55 8.10
C GLN A 60 33.14 24.94 9.33
N ARG A 61 34.04 25.92 9.19
CA ARG A 61 34.73 26.54 10.32
C ARG A 61 33.81 27.56 10.99
N LYS A 62 33.35 27.25 12.19
CA LYS A 62 32.57 28.18 13.02
C LYS A 62 33.50 28.98 13.95
N PRO A 63 33.32 30.31 14.08
CA PRO A 63 34.09 31.09 15.03
C PRO A 63 33.82 30.63 16.46
N GLY A 64 34.81 30.81 17.34
CA GLY A 64 34.63 30.49 18.75
C GLY A 64 33.49 31.30 19.36
N ARG A 65 32.65 30.66 20.19
CA ARG A 65 31.49 31.32 20.84
C ARG A 65 31.87 32.39 21.86
N LEU A 66 33.15 32.52 22.19
CA LEU A 66 33.71 33.50 23.12
C LEU A 66 34.76 34.34 22.39
N PRO A 67 35.05 35.58 22.85
CA PRO A 67 36.06 36.46 22.23
C PRO A 67 37.44 35.81 22.03
N ASN A 68 37.79 34.82 22.86
CA ASN A 68 39.03 34.02 22.77
C ASN A 68 38.75 32.52 22.49
N GLY A 69 37.54 32.19 22.04
CA GLY A 69 37.15 30.82 21.74
C GLY A 69 37.89 30.33 20.50
N GLN A 70 38.44 29.12 20.58
CA GLN A 70 39.00 28.45 19.41
C GLN A 70 37.89 28.21 18.38
N ALA A 71 38.21 28.45 17.10
CA ALA A 71 37.36 28.05 16.00
C ALA A 71 37.18 26.52 16.03
N ARG A 72 36.00 26.06 15.61
CA ARG A 72 35.68 24.64 15.54
C ARG A 72 35.20 24.30 14.15
N ASP A 73 35.71 23.20 13.64
CA ASP A 73 35.33 22.67 12.34
C ASP A 73 34.23 21.64 12.57
N GLU A 74 33.10 21.84 11.90
CA GLU A 74 31.93 20.97 12.01
C GLU A 74 31.62 20.38 10.65
N PHE A 75 31.37 19.07 10.60
CA PHE A 75 30.93 18.43 9.36
C PHE A 75 29.58 19.01 8.95
N SER A 76 29.45 19.36 7.67
CA SER A 76 28.24 19.94 7.10
C SER A 76 27.49 18.91 6.26
N ASN A 77 28.10 18.46 5.16
CA ASN A 77 27.47 17.61 4.16
C ASN A 77 28.52 16.92 3.28
N ILE A 78 28.08 15.99 2.42
CA ILE A 78 28.87 15.51 1.29
C ILE A 78 28.84 16.56 0.19
N ALA A 79 30.00 16.77 -0.45
CA ALA A 79 30.15 17.78 -1.51
C ALA A 79 29.16 17.54 -2.65
N SER A 80 28.55 18.61 -3.14
CA SER A 80 27.91 18.63 -4.46
C SER A 80 28.97 18.77 -5.57
N PRO A 81 28.65 18.54 -6.86
CA PRO A 81 29.58 18.83 -7.95
C PRO A 81 30.11 20.27 -7.95
N VAL A 82 29.28 21.24 -7.56
CA VAL A 82 29.68 22.66 -7.44
C VAL A 82 30.64 22.86 -6.27
N ASP A 83 30.37 22.21 -5.13
CA ASP A 83 31.21 22.29 -3.93
C ASP A 83 32.64 21.77 -4.20
N LEU A 84 32.78 20.79 -5.11
CA LEU A 84 34.09 20.25 -5.51
C LEU A 84 34.95 21.28 -6.25
N GLU A 85 34.34 22.27 -6.89
CA GLU A 85 35.02 23.35 -7.61
C GLU A 85 35.16 24.60 -6.73
N GLU A 86 34.15 24.91 -5.93
CA GLU A 86 34.08 26.15 -5.14
C GLU A 86 34.88 26.07 -3.84
N TYR A 87 34.79 24.94 -3.12
CA TYR A 87 35.37 24.85 -1.78
C TYR A 87 36.82 24.36 -1.80
N PRO A 88 37.72 25.09 -1.11
CA PRO A 88 39.13 24.72 -0.99
C PRO A 88 39.29 23.40 -0.23
N THR A 89 40.43 22.74 -0.45
CA THR A 89 40.80 21.53 0.29
C THR A 89 41.57 21.88 1.57
N GLU A 90 41.44 21.02 2.59
CA GLU A 90 42.14 21.08 3.89
C GLU A 90 41.75 22.24 4.81
N GLU A 91 41.67 23.47 4.31
CA GLU A 91 41.45 24.68 5.13
C GLU A 91 40.49 25.68 4.47
N PRO A 92 39.73 26.46 5.25
CA PRO A 92 38.87 27.51 4.72
C PRO A 92 39.70 28.65 4.11
N SER A 93 39.14 29.28 3.07
CA SER A 93 39.74 30.46 2.44
C SER A 93 39.32 31.76 3.14
N SER A 94 39.88 32.89 2.72
CA SER A 94 39.40 34.21 3.16
C SER A 94 37.95 34.47 2.74
N GLU A 95 37.50 33.82 1.66
CA GLU A 95 36.19 34.05 1.03
C GLU A 95 35.11 33.09 1.54
N SER A 96 35.48 31.90 2.01
CA SER A 96 34.53 30.88 2.47
C SER A 96 34.98 30.20 3.76
N SER A 97 34.04 30.09 4.71
CA SER A 97 34.19 29.27 5.91
C SER A 97 34.09 27.76 5.63
N PHE A 98 33.68 27.38 4.42
CA PHE A 98 33.54 26.00 4.00
C PHE A 98 34.82 25.50 3.32
N PHE A 99 35.18 24.25 3.60
CA PHE A 99 36.34 23.57 3.04
C PHE A 99 36.08 22.07 2.99
N ARG A 100 36.91 21.32 2.26
CA ARG A 100 36.75 19.88 2.05
C ARG A 100 37.89 19.06 2.60
N LEU A 101 37.56 17.92 3.19
CA LEU A 101 38.51 16.93 3.69
C LEU A 101 38.25 15.55 3.08
N LYS A 102 39.30 14.72 3.05
CA LYS A 102 39.22 13.29 2.66
C LYS A 102 38.80 12.36 3.79
N THR A 103 38.74 12.87 5.02
CA THR A 103 38.36 12.12 6.22
C THR A 103 37.14 12.72 6.89
N LEU A 104 36.28 11.84 7.40
CA LEU A 104 35.15 12.19 8.25
C LEU A 104 35.37 11.63 9.64
N ASP A 105 35.18 12.45 10.67
CA ASP A 105 35.23 12.05 12.07
C ASP A 105 34.07 12.69 12.86
N ILE A 106 33.08 11.88 13.24
CA ILE A 106 31.88 12.32 13.96
C ILE A 106 31.66 11.41 15.18
N VAL A 107 31.28 12.01 16.31
CA VAL A 107 30.94 11.29 17.54
C VAL A 107 29.43 11.31 17.77
N PHE A 108 28.83 10.14 17.92
CA PHE A 108 27.41 9.93 18.16
C PHE A 108 27.14 9.48 19.59
N ARG A 109 25.98 9.84 20.15
CA ARG A 109 25.59 9.46 21.52
C ARG A 109 25.02 8.05 21.62
N ASN A 110 24.53 7.49 20.51
CA ASN A 110 23.98 6.14 20.46
C ASN A 110 24.44 5.42 19.18
N ILE A 111 24.42 4.09 19.21
CA ILE A 111 24.85 3.27 18.08
C ILE A 111 23.87 3.32 16.90
N GLU A 112 22.59 3.54 17.17
CA GLU A 112 21.56 3.56 16.13
C GLU A 112 21.64 4.81 15.27
N LEU A 113 21.84 5.99 15.88
CA LEU A 113 22.08 7.23 15.13
C LEU A 113 23.35 7.13 14.30
N LEU A 114 24.42 6.49 14.83
CA LEU A 114 25.61 6.23 14.02
C LEU A 114 25.28 5.39 12.78
N ARG A 115 24.48 4.33 12.94
CA ARG A 115 24.09 3.44 11.82
C ARG A 115 23.24 4.18 10.79
N THR A 116 22.21 4.91 11.24
CA THR A 116 21.35 5.71 10.36
C THR A 116 22.18 6.78 9.64
N SER A 117 22.97 7.58 10.35
CA SER A 117 23.81 8.61 9.74
C SER A 117 24.85 8.03 8.79
N PHE A 118 25.41 6.84 9.05
CA PHE A 118 26.31 6.19 8.11
C PHE A 118 25.60 5.75 6.82
N ALA A 119 24.34 5.31 6.91
CA ALA A 119 23.52 5.00 5.73
C ALA A 119 23.23 6.27 4.92
N ASP A 120 22.88 7.38 5.59
CA ASP A 120 22.62 8.68 4.95
C ASP A 120 23.88 9.20 4.24
N ILE A 121 25.04 9.18 4.91
CA ILE A 121 26.34 9.56 4.32
C ILE A 121 26.64 8.72 3.06
N ARG A 122 26.37 7.41 3.10
CA ARG A 122 26.57 6.55 1.94
C ARG A 122 25.63 6.94 0.80
N GLN A 123 24.37 7.25 1.09
CA GLN A 123 23.40 7.68 0.10
C GLN A 123 23.83 8.99 -0.55
N ASP A 124 24.27 9.98 0.23
CA ASP A 124 24.73 11.27 -0.28
C ASP A 124 25.96 11.13 -1.19
N ILE A 125 26.90 10.23 -0.85
CA ILE A 125 28.05 9.92 -1.71
C ILE A 125 27.61 9.30 -3.04
N CYS A 126 26.60 8.42 -3.02
CA CYS A 126 26.03 7.87 -4.26
C CYS A 126 25.40 8.98 -5.11
N SER A 127 24.63 9.88 -4.51
CA SER A 127 24.02 11.02 -5.20
C SER A 127 25.05 11.97 -5.82
N LEU A 128 26.19 12.21 -5.16
CA LEU A 128 27.31 12.96 -5.73
C LEU A 128 27.86 12.27 -6.99
N ILE A 129 28.16 10.98 -6.90
CA ILE A 129 28.71 10.21 -8.03
C ILE A 129 27.74 10.22 -9.23
N GLU A 130 26.44 10.06 -8.97
CA GLU A 130 25.41 10.10 -9.99
C GLU A 130 25.30 11.49 -10.64
N SER A 131 25.32 12.56 -9.83
CA SER A 131 25.27 13.94 -10.33
C SER A 131 26.46 14.25 -11.25
N LEU A 132 27.67 13.82 -10.88
CA LEU A 132 28.87 13.96 -11.71
C LEU A 132 28.78 13.16 -13.02
N CYS A 133 28.20 11.96 -12.96
CA CYS A 133 27.95 11.15 -14.15
C CYS A 133 26.97 11.85 -15.11
N GLN A 134 25.86 12.39 -14.59
CA GLN A 134 24.86 13.10 -15.38
C GLN A 134 25.39 14.41 -15.99
N MET A 135 26.24 15.16 -15.26
CA MET A 135 26.86 16.37 -15.78
C MET A 135 27.74 16.12 -17.00
N GLN A 136 28.35 14.94 -17.13
CA GLN A 136 29.08 14.56 -18.35
C GLN A 136 28.16 14.14 -19.51
N VAL A 137 26.94 13.74 -19.23
CA VAL A 137 25.95 13.26 -20.22
C VAL A 137 25.13 14.39 -20.84
N ALA A 138 25.16 15.60 -20.26
CA ALA A 138 24.34 16.74 -20.67
C ALA A 138 24.60 17.20 -22.12
N ALA A 139 24.02 16.48 -23.07
CA ALA A 139 23.67 16.96 -24.39
C ALA A 139 22.61 18.06 -24.21
N GLU A 140 22.74 19.15 -24.97
CA GLU A 140 21.79 20.26 -24.97
C GLU A 140 20.34 19.76 -25.07
N GLU A 141 19.60 19.84 -23.96
CA GLU A 141 18.17 19.59 -23.97
C GLU A 141 17.45 20.92 -24.22
N ILE A 142 16.97 21.12 -25.45
CA ILE A 142 16.13 22.27 -25.79
C ILE A 142 14.74 22.01 -25.21
N ILE A 143 14.50 22.49 -23.99
CA ILE A 143 13.18 22.44 -23.36
C ILE A 143 12.27 23.49 -24.01
N THR A 144 11.35 23.03 -24.87
CA THR A 144 10.31 23.89 -25.47
C THR A 144 9.09 23.90 -24.54
N ILE A 145 8.87 25.00 -23.83
CA ILE A 145 7.68 25.18 -22.99
C ILE A 145 6.61 25.88 -23.81
N ASP A 146 5.63 25.13 -24.31
CA ASP A 146 4.41 25.67 -24.92
C ASP A 146 3.16 25.32 -24.09
N LYS A 147 1.96 25.71 -24.57
CA LYS A 147 0.70 25.47 -23.86
C LYS A 147 0.27 23.99 -23.80
N GLN A 148 1.08 23.06 -24.33
CA GLN A 148 0.86 21.62 -24.27
C GLN A 148 1.74 20.94 -23.22
N CYS A 149 1.80 21.47 -21.99
CA CYS A 149 2.37 20.75 -20.83
C CYS A 149 1.60 19.46 -20.45
N GLN A 150 0.81 18.86 -21.35
CA GLN A 150 0.33 17.50 -21.23
C GLN A 150 0.45 16.79 -22.58
N GLN A 151 1.29 15.75 -22.58
CA GLN A 151 1.54 14.71 -23.60
C GLN A 151 2.54 15.14 -24.70
N THR A 152 3.68 14.47 -24.95
CA THR A 152 3.98 13.04 -24.81
C THR A 152 5.51 12.83 -24.79
N GLU A 153 6.08 12.32 -23.69
CA GLU A 153 7.26 11.44 -23.76
C GLU A 153 6.75 10.01 -23.62
N VAL A 154 7.33 9.09 -24.40
CA VAL A 154 7.08 7.66 -24.26
C VAL A 154 7.76 7.22 -22.97
N CYS A 155 6.96 7.09 -21.92
CA CYS A 155 7.34 6.53 -20.63
C CYS A 155 7.85 5.08 -20.80
N PRO A 156 8.68 4.57 -19.86
CA PRO A 156 8.97 3.14 -19.81
C PRO A 156 7.63 2.38 -19.77
N ASP A 157 7.56 1.24 -20.46
CA ASP A 157 6.36 0.42 -20.72
C ASP A 157 5.59 -0.08 -19.49
N GLU A 158 5.83 0.45 -18.30
CA GLU A 158 5.03 0.20 -17.10
C GLU A 158 4.76 1.52 -16.38
N ILE A 159 3.54 2.05 -16.57
CA ILE A 159 2.99 3.02 -15.62
C ILE A 159 2.93 2.30 -14.27
N PRO A 160 3.53 2.81 -13.18
CA PRO A 160 3.37 2.18 -11.89
C PRO A 160 1.89 2.21 -11.52
N ILE A 161 1.28 1.03 -11.48
CA ILE A 161 -0.13 0.86 -11.18
C ILE A 161 -0.24 0.78 -9.67
N PHE A 162 -0.78 1.82 -9.06
CA PHE A 162 -0.88 1.90 -7.61
C PHE A 162 -2.14 1.18 -7.11
N ALA A 163 -2.01 0.57 -5.93
CA ALA A 163 -3.16 0.09 -5.18
C ALA A 163 -4.17 1.23 -4.96
N ARG A 164 -5.43 0.97 -5.26
CA ARG A 164 -6.53 1.93 -5.09
C ARG A 164 -7.52 1.45 -4.05
N VAL A 165 -8.21 2.37 -3.40
CA VAL A 165 -9.38 2.05 -2.56
C VAL A 165 -10.60 2.63 -3.24
N VAL A 166 -11.53 1.78 -3.65
CA VAL A 166 -12.73 2.17 -4.41
C VAL A 166 -13.99 1.57 -3.80
N ALA A 167 -15.14 2.20 -4.07
CA ALA A 167 -16.45 1.74 -3.65
C ALA A 167 -17.46 1.82 -4.80
N PHE A 168 -18.14 0.71 -5.08
CA PHE A 168 -19.12 0.56 -6.16
C PHE A 168 -20.38 -0.16 -5.67
N GLN A 169 -21.39 -0.28 -6.52
CA GLN A 169 -22.66 -0.97 -6.22
C GLN A 169 -22.70 -2.41 -6.72
N TYR A 170 -21.56 -2.95 -7.15
CA TYR A 170 -21.41 -4.29 -7.72
C TYR A 170 -20.04 -4.85 -7.35
N ASP A 171 -19.88 -6.17 -7.50
CA ASP A 171 -18.62 -6.87 -7.25
C ASP A 171 -17.65 -6.69 -8.42
N PRO A 172 -16.33 -6.66 -8.17
CA PRO A 172 -15.36 -6.52 -9.25
C PRO A 172 -15.36 -7.77 -10.14
N ASP A 173 -15.15 -7.56 -11.44
CA ASP A 173 -14.84 -8.61 -12.42
C ASP A 173 -13.37 -8.54 -12.90
N VAL A 174 -13.04 -9.40 -13.85
CA VAL A 174 -11.69 -9.55 -14.41
C VAL A 174 -11.19 -8.34 -15.22
N HIS A 175 -12.07 -7.38 -15.54
CA HIS A 175 -11.72 -6.19 -16.31
C HIS A 175 -11.25 -5.03 -15.41
N TYR A 176 -11.40 -5.14 -14.09
CA TYR A 176 -10.83 -4.17 -13.15
C TYR A 176 -9.38 -4.55 -12.82
N ASP A 177 -8.54 -4.39 -13.83
CA ASP A 177 -7.16 -4.85 -13.91
C ASP A 177 -6.15 -3.68 -13.99
N ALA A 178 -4.91 -4.01 -14.33
CA ALA A 178 -3.84 -3.07 -14.62
C ALA A 178 -4.23 -2.00 -15.66
N ALA A 179 -4.82 -2.40 -16.79
CA ALA A 179 -5.25 -1.49 -17.86
C ALA A 179 -6.40 -0.56 -17.42
N ALA A 180 -7.26 -1.01 -16.52
CA ALA A 180 -8.28 -0.19 -15.86
C ALA A 180 -7.72 0.68 -14.72
N GLY A 181 -6.42 0.56 -14.41
CA GLY A 181 -5.69 1.38 -13.46
C GLY A 181 -5.69 0.87 -12.02
N TYR A 182 -5.91 -0.43 -11.81
CA TYR A 182 -5.89 -1.08 -10.49
C TYR A 182 -4.58 -1.83 -10.27
N GLY A 183 -3.80 -1.41 -9.28
CA GLY A 183 -2.56 -2.09 -8.89
C GLY A 183 -2.82 -3.20 -7.88
N ASP A 184 -1.91 -4.17 -7.78
CA ASP A 184 -1.95 -5.21 -6.75
C ASP A 184 -2.15 -4.60 -5.35
N GLY A 185 -3.02 -5.22 -4.54
CA GLY A 185 -3.43 -4.70 -3.25
C GLY A 185 -4.52 -3.62 -3.32
N SER A 186 -5.09 -3.33 -4.49
CA SER A 186 -6.31 -2.53 -4.59
C SER A 186 -7.44 -3.15 -3.76
N ILE A 187 -8.23 -2.30 -3.11
CA ILE A 187 -9.37 -2.65 -2.28
C ILE A 187 -10.65 -2.17 -2.96
N TRP A 188 -11.62 -3.06 -3.10
CA TRP A 188 -12.91 -2.79 -3.72
C TRP A 188 -14.03 -3.06 -2.74
N THR A 189 -14.88 -2.08 -2.45
CA THR A 189 -16.07 -2.26 -1.60
C THR A 189 -17.35 -2.26 -2.43
N ASN A 190 -18.13 -3.33 -2.37
CA ASN A 190 -19.50 -3.35 -2.86
C ASN A 190 -20.42 -2.78 -1.76
N THR A 191 -20.99 -1.61 -2.02
CA THR A 191 -21.85 -0.85 -1.11
C THR A 191 -23.26 -1.42 -0.93
N ILE A 192 -23.69 -2.35 -1.79
CA ILE A 192 -24.98 -3.04 -1.63
C ILE A 192 -24.80 -4.26 -0.71
N THR A 193 -23.76 -5.05 -0.93
CA THR A 193 -23.54 -6.30 -0.17
C THR A 193 -22.66 -6.11 1.06
N GLY A 194 -21.85 -5.04 1.11
CA GLY A 194 -20.82 -4.82 2.13
C GLY A 194 -19.50 -5.55 1.86
N ASN A 195 -19.44 -6.38 0.82
CA ASN A 195 -18.26 -7.16 0.45
C ASN A 195 -17.08 -6.25 0.09
N ILE A 196 -15.90 -6.62 0.55
CA ILE A 196 -14.62 -5.97 0.32
C ILE A 196 -13.71 -7.02 -0.30
N TRP A 197 -13.21 -6.70 -1.46
CA TRP A 197 -12.29 -7.52 -2.23
C TRP A 197 -10.91 -6.87 -2.24
N ALA A 198 -9.86 -7.68 -2.28
CA ALA A 198 -8.48 -7.26 -2.50
C ALA A 198 -7.97 -7.85 -3.82
N LEU A 199 -7.41 -7.01 -4.69
CA LEU A 199 -6.77 -7.45 -5.93
C LEU A 199 -5.47 -8.20 -5.60
N ARG A 200 -5.36 -9.44 -6.05
CA ARG A 200 -4.20 -10.33 -5.85
C ARG A 200 -3.28 -10.42 -7.06
N ASP A 201 -3.85 -10.25 -8.23
CA ASP A 201 -3.17 -10.28 -9.50
C ASP A 201 -3.89 -9.31 -10.42
N ASN A 202 -3.17 -8.34 -10.96
CA ASN A 202 -3.70 -7.31 -11.82
C ASN A 202 -3.53 -7.60 -13.33
N GLU A 203 -3.29 -8.84 -13.74
CA GLU A 203 -3.15 -9.22 -15.16
C GLU A 203 -4.29 -8.68 -16.04
N ASN A 204 -3.92 -8.06 -17.16
CA ASN A 204 -4.88 -7.44 -18.10
C ASN A 204 -5.87 -8.46 -18.67
N GLY A 205 -7.16 -8.24 -18.42
CA GLY A 205 -8.28 -9.09 -18.81
C GLY A 205 -8.43 -10.35 -17.95
N ALA A 206 -7.62 -10.50 -16.89
CA ALA A 206 -7.58 -11.69 -16.05
C ALA A 206 -7.39 -11.35 -14.56
N ALA A 207 -7.77 -10.14 -14.13
CA ALA A 207 -7.60 -9.71 -12.74
C ALA A 207 -8.23 -10.68 -11.73
N VAL A 208 -7.48 -11.00 -10.67
CA VAL A 208 -7.91 -11.91 -9.60
C VAL A 208 -8.23 -11.11 -8.35
N TRP A 209 -9.52 -10.99 -8.04
CA TRP A 209 -10.01 -10.37 -6.81
C TRP A 209 -10.32 -11.43 -5.76
N GLU A 210 -9.74 -11.29 -4.56
CA GLU A 210 -10.04 -12.14 -3.41
C GLU A 210 -10.95 -11.40 -2.42
N LEU A 211 -12.06 -12.01 -2.03
CA LEU A 211 -12.94 -11.47 -1.00
C LEU A 211 -12.25 -11.53 0.38
N ILE A 212 -12.06 -10.38 1.03
CA ILE A 212 -11.30 -10.27 2.30
C ILE A 212 -12.14 -10.02 3.54
N ASN A 213 -13.36 -9.48 3.39
CA ASN A 213 -14.39 -9.59 4.41
C ASN A 213 -15.55 -10.39 3.81
N LYS A 214 -15.89 -11.47 4.48
CA LYS A 214 -17.17 -12.11 4.27
C LYS A 214 -18.14 -11.36 5.19
N SER A 215 -18.62 -10.18 4.77
CA SER A 215 -19.69 -9.49 5.51
C SER A 215 -21.04 -9.90 4.91
N GLY A 216 -21.71 -10.81 5.60
CA GLY A 216 -23.05 -11.29 5.27
C GLY A 216 -23.62 -11.97 6.51
N GLY A 217 -24.94 -11.93 6.69
CA GLY A 217 -25.61 -12.64 7.77
C GLY A 217 -25.80 -11.88 9.09
N THR A 218 -25.56 -10.57 9.16
CA THR A 218 -26.00 -9.80 10.34
C THR A 218 -27.51 -9.61 10.29
N LEU A 219 -28.21 -10.03 11.34
CA LEU A 219 -29.63 -9.72 11.54
C LEU A 219 -29.84 -8.21 11.39
N ILE A 220 -30.73 -7.83 10.48
CA ILE A 220 -31.15 -6.44 10.32
C ILE A 220 -32.59 -6.29 10.78
N ALA A 221 -32.89 -5.17 11.45
CA ALA A 221 -34.23 -4.89 11.97
C ALA A 221 -35.33 -4.94 10.90
N ALA A 222 -34.98 -4.77 9.61
CA ALA A 222 -35.90 -4.84 8.49
C ALA A 222 -36.48 -6.25 8.24
N ASN A 223 -35.82 -7.32 8.69
CA ASN A 223 -36.34 -8.69 8.60
C ASN A 223 -36.71 -9.31 9.96
N TYR A 224 -36.91 -8.48 10.98
CA TYR A 224 -37.40 -8.88 12.30
C TYR A 224 -38.89 -8.56 12.43
N GLU A 225 -39.69 -9.54 12.87
CA GLU A 225 -41.14 -9.40 13.11
C GLU A 225 -41.92 -8.68 11.99
N MET A 226 -41.69 -9.08 10.75
CA MET A 226 -42.37 -8.53 9.57
C MET A 226 -43.82 -9.01 9.53
N PRO A 227 -44.77 -8.17 9.05
CA PRO A 227 -46.16 -8.60 8.90
C PRO A 227 -46.27 -9.70 7.84
N ALA A 228 -47.03 -10.74 8.17
CA ALA A 228 -47.42 -11.77 7.21
C ALA A 228 -48.56 -11.29 6.30
N ASN A 229 -48.68 -11.95 5.14
CA ASN A 229 -49.86 -11.91 4.30
C ASN A 229 -50.76 -13.09 4.67
N ALA A 230 -52.07 -12.87 4.70
CA ALA A 230 -53.02 -13.98 4.88
C ALA A 230 -52.94 -14.96 3.70
N THR A 231 -52.87 -16.25 4.02
CA THR A 231 -52.80 -17.32 3.02
C THR A 231 -54.02 -18.24 3.11
N THR A 232 -54.38 -18.83 1.97
CA THR A 232 -55.50 -19.77 1.79
C THR A 232 -55.13 -20.99 0.95
N ALA A 233 -53.93 -20.99 0.35
CA ALA A 233 -53.42 -22.07 -0.49
C ALA A 233 -51.89 -22.13 -0.45
N ASN A 234 -51.32 -23.26 -0.87
CA ASN A 234 -49.87 -23.41 -0.99
C ASN A 234 -49.28 -22.52 -2.09
N GLY A 235 -48.03 -22.09 -1.89
CA GLY A 235 -47.27 -21.29 -2.84
C GLY A 235 -47.73 -19.84 -2.92
N GLN A 236 -48.42 -19.34 -1.88
CA GLN A 236 -48.78 -17.93 -1.78
C GLN A 236 -47.66 -17.12 -1.10
N LEU A 237 -47.59 -15.84 -1.45
CA LEU A 237 -46.58 -14.93 -0.91
C LEU A 237 -46.79 -14.76 0.60
N ALA A 238 -45.77 -15.10 1.40
CA ALA A 238 -45.86 -15.09 2.87
C ALA A 238 -45.76 -13.68 3.45
N THR A 239 -44.98 -12.79 2.84
CA THR A 239 -44.81 -11.40 3.26
C THR A 239 -44.40 -10.53 2.07
N ASN A 240 -44.74 -9.24 2.12
CA ASN A 240 -44.33 -8.27 1.10
C ASN A 240 -42.88 -7.78 1.32
N THR A 241 -42.29 -8.07 2.48
CA THR A 241 -40.93 -7.66 2.80
C THR A 241 -39.95 -8.66 2.19
N PRO A 242 -39.10 -8.23 1.23
CA PRO A 242 -38.09 -9.12 0.68
C PRO A 242 -36.96 -9.36 1.68
N MET A 243 -36.14 -10.34 1.36
CA MET A 243 -34.83 -10.49 1.97
C MET A 243 -34.05 -9.18 1.85
N ALA A 244 -33.72 -8.58 2.99
CA ALA A 244 -33.15 -7.23 3.02
C ALA A 244 -31.61 -7.25 3.04
N VAL A 245 -30.99 -8.42 3.14
CA VAL A 245 -29.54 -8.62 3.00
C VAL A 245 -29.28 -9.99 2.36
N THR A 246 -28.27 -10.09 1.51
CA THR A 246 -27.80 -11.39 1.01
C THR A 246 -27.15 -12.16 2.17
N PRO A 247 -27.62 -13.39 2.51
CA PRO A 247 -26.98 -14.22 3.52
C PRO A 247 -25.53 -14.51 3.13
N LEU A 248 -24.68 -14.80 4.11
CA LEU A 248 -23.31 -15.21 3.82
C LEU A 248 -23.33 -16.49 2.98
N GLU A 249 -22.44 -16.60 1.99
CA GLU A 249 -22.28 -17.86 1.24
C GLU A 249 -21.94 -19.01 2.21
N ASP A 250 -22.66 -20.13 2.09
CA ASP A 250 -22.71 -21.28 3.01
C ASP A 250 -23.38 -21.06 4.40
N SER A 251 -24.03 -19.92 4.64
CA SER A 251 -24.84 -19.71 5.86
C SER A 251 -26.22 -20.37 5.80
N GLN A 252 -26.77 -20.66 6.98
CA GLN A 252 -28.15 -21.12 7.12
C GLN A 252 -29.11 -19.93 7.24
N VAL A 253 -30.21 -19.99 6.49
CA VAL A 253 -31.38 -19.12 6.65
C VAL A 253 -32.42 -19.89 7.45
N LEU A 254 -32.83 -19.34 8.59
CA LEU A 254 -33.92 -19.89 9.42
C LEU A 254 -35.10 -18.94 9.37
N ILE A 255 -36.29 -19.51 9.23
CA ILE A 255 -37.55 -18.76 9.19
C ILE A 255 -38.28 -19.02 10.49
N ASP A 256 -38.64 -17.96 11.20
CA ASP A 256 -39.52 -18.06 12.35
C ASP A 256 -40.86 -17.40 12.05
N VAL A 257 -41.95 -18.04 12.45
CA VAL A 257 -43.30 -17.46 12.49
C VAL A 257 -43.75 -17.42 13.94
N ASN A 258 -44.00 -16.22 14.47
CA ASN A 258 -44.33 -15.99 15.89
C ASN A 258 -43.32 -16.63 16.87
N GLY A 259 -42.04 -16.69 16.48
CA GLY A 259 -40.97 -17.33 17.27
C GLY A 259 -40.89 -18.85 17.15
N HIS A 260 -41.65 -19.47 16.24
CA HIS A 260 -41.55 -20.89 15.92
C HIS A 260 -40.78 -21.09 14.61
N GLY A 261 -39.70 -21.88 14.69
CA GLY A 261 -38.87 -22.22 13.53
C GLY A 261 -39.59 -23.12 12.53
N GLU A 262 -39.52 -22.73 11.27
CA GLU A 262 -40.19 -23.37 10.15
C GLU A 262 -39.21 -24.01 9.16
N SER A 263 -39.65 -25.09 8.54
CA SER A 263 -38.83 -25.84 7.58
C SER A 263 -38.72 -25.09 6.25
N LEU A 264 -37.51 -24.63 5.93
CA LEU A 264 -37.20 -23.96 4.67
C LEU A 264 -36.78 -24.95 3.58
N GLY A 265 -37.35 -24.78 2.39
CA GLY A 265 -37.04 -25.61 1.22
C GLY A 265 -35.71 -25.24 0.58
N ASN A 266 -34.88 -26.25 0.28
CA ASN A 266 -33.64 -26.09 -0.48
C ASN A 266 -33.87 -26.52 -1.95
N GLY A 267 -34.29 -25.59 -2.80
CA GLY A 267 -34.63 -25.86 -4.21
C GLY A 267 -35.92 -26.66 -4.39
N VAL A 268 -36.72 -26.83 -3.34
CA VAL A 268 -37.95 -27.63 -3.35
C VAL A 268 -39.12 -26.85 -2.77
N LYS A 269 -40.33 -27.11 -3.29
CA LYS A 269 -41.59 -26.50 -2.83
C LYS A 269 -42.37 -27.39 -1.87
N THR A 270 -41.78 -28.49 -1.42
CA THR A 270 -42.44 -29.55 -0.64
C THR A 270 -42.18 -29.43 0.86
N THR A 271 -41.79 -28.25 1.34
CA THR A 271 -41.53 -27.88 2.75
C THR A 271 -42.51 -26.79 3.20
N SER A 272 -42.50 -26.40 4.48
CA SER A 272 -43.37 -25.35 5.04
C SER A 272 -43.27 -24.04 4.25
N CYS A 273 -42.06 -23.65 3.86
CA CYS A 273 -41.82 -22.43 3.10
C CYS A 273 -40.63 -22.57 2.13
N TYR A 274 -40.50 -21.64 1.20
CA TYR A 274 -39.39 -21.56 0.24
C TYR A 274 -39.21 -20.12 -0.28
N PHE A 275 -37.99 -19.77 -0.71
CA PHE A 275 -37.73 -18.50 -1.40
C PHE A 275 -37.89 -18.63 -2.92
N SER A 276 -38.30 -17.54 -3.57
CA SER A 276 -38.53 -17.47 -5.01
C SER A 276 -38.36 -16.07 -5.57
N ARG A 277 -37.98 -15.97 -6.85
CA ARG A 277 -37.87 -14.72 -7.64
C ARG A 277 -38.94 -14.55 -8.70
N ASP A 278 -39.72 -15.57 -8.99
CA ASP A 278 -40.57 -15.66 -10.18
C ASP A 278 -42.06 -15.78 -9.83
N GLY A 279 -42.49 -15.12 -8.75
CA GLY A 279 -43.88 -15.16 -8.32
C GLY A 279 -44.26 -16.46 -7.58
N GLY A 280 -43.29 -17.30 -7.21
CA GLY A 280 -43.50 -18.54 -6.47
C GLY A 280 -43.54 -19.78 -7.38
N ALA A 281 -43.17 -19.63 -8.65
CA ALA A 281 -43.19 -20.73 -9.61
C ALA A 281 -42.07 -21.73 -9.31
N THR A 282 -40.85 -21.26 -9.08
CA THR A 282 -39.67 -22.08 -8.71
C THR A 282 -39.19 -21.81 -7.29
N ALA A 283 -38.60 -22.81 -6.64
CA ALA A 283 -37.93 -22.64 -5.35
C ALA A 283 -36.43 -22.45 -5.56
N LEU A 284 -35.84 -21.48 -4.87
CA LEU A 284 -34.39 -21.26 -4.88
C LEU A 284 -33.67 -22.28 -4.00
N LEU A 285 -32.44 -22.62 -4.39
CA LEU A 285 -31.51 -23.29 -3.49
C LEU A 285 -31.11 -22.32 -2.37
N ILE A 286 -30.82 -22.84 -1.17
CA ILE A 286 -30.44 -21.99 -0.02
C ILE A 286 -29.22 -21.12 -0.35
N GLN A 287 -28.22 -21.70 -1.03
CA GLN A 287 -27.02 -21.00 -1.49
C GLN A 287 -27.30 -19.87 -2.50
N ASP A 288 -28.43 -19.95 -3.22
CA ASP A 288 -28.76 -18.97 -4.25
C ASP A 288 -29.56 -17.80 -3.67
N ILE A 289 -30.06 -17.89 -2.43
CA ILE A 289 -30.87 -16.84 -1.81
C ILE A 289 -30.05 -15.56 -1.68
N ARG A 290 -30.63 -14.42 -2.07
CA ARG A 290 -29.99 -13.10 -2.00
C ARG A 290 -30.97 -11.99 -1.68
N LEU A 291 -30.45 -10.78 -1.48
CA LEU A 291 -31.24 -9.57 -1.32
C LEU A 291 -32.32 -9.45 -2.42
N GLY A 292 -33.55 -9.15 -2.02
CA GLY A 292 -34.71 -9.00 -2.90
C GLY A 292 -35.60 -10.24 -2.99
N ASP A 293 -35.14 -11.42 -2.55
CA ASP A 293 -35.92 -12.65 -2.67
C ASP A 293 -37.12 -12.66 -1.70
N LEU A 294 -38.24 -13.24 -2.16
CA LEU A 294 -39.49 -13.27 -1.40
C LEU A 294 -39.78 -14.67 -0.85
N LEU A 295 -40.34 -14.72 0.35
CA LEU A 295 -40.75 -15.96 1.01
C LEU A 295 -42.17 -16.36 0.57
N TYR A 296 -42.35 -17.64 0.24
CA TYR A 296 -43.62 -18.26 -0.10
C TYR A 296 -43.98 -19.33 0.92
N TRP A 297 -45.28 -19.44 1.20
CA TRP A 297 -45.83 -20.28 2.26
C TRP A 297 -46.63 -21.46 1.70
N ASN A 298 -46.46 -22.62 2.33
CA ASN A 298 -47.23 -23.83 2.03
C ASN A 298 -48.03 -24.27 3.25
N GLY A 299 -49.16 -23.62 3.50
CA GLY A 299 -49.89 -23.84 4.74
C GLY A 299 -50.44 -25.25 4.94
N SER A 300 -50.68 -26.03 3.87
CA SER A 300 -51.04 -27.45 4.04
C SER A 300 -49.86 -28.35 4.44
N ILE A 301 -48.62 -27.92 4.17
CA ILE A 301 -47.40 -28.64 4.56
C ILE A 301 -46.95 -28.20 5.95
N ALA A 302 -47.01 -26.90 6.25
CA ALA A 302 -46.75 -26.35 7.58
C ALA A 302 -47.79 -26.76 8.62
N GLY A 303 -49.00 -27.12 8.18
CA GLY A 303 -50.12 -27.52 9.04
C GLY A 303 -51.05 -26.37 9.43
N TYR A 304 -50.76 -25.14 9.00
CA TYR A 304 -51.59 -23.95 9.22
C TYR A 304 -51.37 -22.91 8.11
N GLN A 305 -52.38 -22.08 7.86
CA GLN A 305 -52.25 -20.90 7.00
C GLN A 305 -51.81 -19.70 7.84
N LEU A 306 -51.07 -18.78 7.22
CA LEU A 306 -50.73 -17.49 7.83
C LEU A 306 -51.94 -16.55 7.89
N GLU A 307 -51.98 -15.74 8.95
CA GLU A 307 -52.90 -14.64 9.20
C GLU A 307 -52.14 -13.29 9.22
N ILE A 308 -52.84 -12.17 9.09
CA ILE A 308 -52.19 -10.84 8.96
C ILE A 308 -51.51 -10.34 10.25
N ASP A 309 -51.83 -10.96 11.37
CA ASP A 309 -51.24 -10.69 12.69
C ASP A 309 -50.06 -11.61 13.02
N ASP A 310 -49.75 -12.58 12.16
CA ASP A 310 -48.53 -13.37 12.27
C ASP A 310 -47.29 -12.50 11.97
N ALA A 311 -46.25 -12.71 12.77
CA ALA A 311 -44.95 -12.07 12.63
C ALA A 311 -43.92 -13.04 12.06
N ILE A 312 -43.31 -12.68 10.93
CA ILE A 312 -42.28 -13.46 10.27
C ILE A 312 -40.91 -12.84 10.53
N THR A 313 -39.94 -13.66 10.94
CA THR A 313 -38.55 -13.24 11.10
C THR A 313 -37.65 -14.09 10.20
N PHE A 314 -36.74 -13.43 9.49
CA PHE A 314 -35.65 -14.11 8.79
C PHE A 314 -34.41 -14.03 9.65
N ASN A 315 -33.92 -15.19 10.10
CA ASN A 315 -32.67 -15.29 10.84
C ASN A 315 -31.58 -15.80 9.92
N TYR A 316 -30.42 -15.15 9.99
CA TYR A 316 -29.23 -15.51 9.24
C TYR A 316 -28.12 -15.80 10.26
N ILE A 317 -27.43 -16.93 10.14
CA ILE A 317 -26.31 -17.28 11.01
C ILE A 317 -25.02 -17.06 10.21
N GLY A 318 -24.29 -15.98 10.54
CA GLY A 318 -22.93 -15.73 10.04
C GLY A 318 -21.86 -16.48 10.83
#